data_AF-A0A645HEA7-F1
#
_entry.id   AF-A0A645HEA7-F1
#
_cell.length_a   1.000
_cell.length_b   1.000
_cell.length_c   1.000
_cell.angle_alpha   90.00
_cell.angle_beta   90.00
_cell.angle_gamma   90.00
#
_symmetry.space_group_name_H-M   'P 1'
#
loop_
_entity.id
_entity.type
_entity.pdbx_description
1 polymer ?
#
loop_
_entity_poly.entity_id
_entity_poly.type
_entity_poly.pdbx_seq_one_letter_code
_entity_poly.pdbx_strand_id
1 'polypeptide(L)'
;MCCCPVKEWTVFQVGFLPGIPTVDQTVGVAGVKAGLPLSDGKAVVLGVDASFFGSGASRVAGAQISSAATWAERVKGLQLAPVTVADRCDGLQFGVVNVAKTGAVQIGLVNYIADSPLPWMILCNVYFGSKEAGK
;
A
#
# COMPACT_ATOMS: atom_id res chain seq x y z
N MET A 1 7.41 -6.38 -16.16
CA MET A 1 7.72 -4.93 -16.17
C MET A 1 8.91 -4.71 -15.25
N CYS A 2 10.00 -4.14 -15.77
CA CYS A 2 11.27 -3.96 -15.05
C CYS A 2 11.10 -3.19 -13.73
N CYS A 3 11.63 -3.74 -12.63
CA CYS A 3 12.04 -2.94 -11.48
C CYS A 3 12.99 -1.84 -11.98
N CYS A 4 12.59 -0.57 -11.87
CA CYS A 4 13.52 0.53 -12.05
C CYS A 4 14.54 0.46 -10.89
N PRO A 5 15.86 0.48 -11.15
CA PRO A 5 16.85 0.39 -10.09
C PRO A 5 16.74 1.63 -9.21
N VAL A 6 16.43 1.41 -7.93
CA VAL A 6 16.37 2.43 -6.89
C VAL A 6 17.73 3.09 -6.79
N LYS A 7 17.84 4.37 -7.18
CA LYS A 7 19.14 5.03 -7.38
C LYS A 7 19.70 5.63 -6.10
N GLU A 8 18.84 5.99 -5.14
CA GLU A 8 19.19 6.54 -3.84
C GLU A 8 18.21 6.04 -2.76
N TRP A 9 18.67 5.95 -1.51
CA TRP A 9 17.85 5.60 -0.34
C TRP A 9 17.83 6.76 0.64
N THR A 10 16.64 7.19 1.07
CA THR A 10 16.48 8.26 2.05
C THR A 10 15.74 7.73 3.28
N VAL A 11 16.19 8.12 4.48
CA VAL A 11 15.59 7.67 5.74
C VAL A 11 14.30 8.46 6.06
N PHE A 12 14.22 9.72 5.65
CA PHE A 12 13.09 10.59 5.89
C PHE A 12 12.72 11.36 4.62
N GLN A 13 11.44 11.32 4.22
CA GLN A 13 10.95 12.06 3.06
C GLN A 13 9.60 12.71 3.39
N VAL A 14 9.46 14.00 3.09
CA VAL A 14 8.19 14.71 3.18
C VAL A 14 7.74 15.06 1.76
N GLY A 15 6.65 14.46 1.30
CA GLY A 15 5.97 14.83 0.06
C GLY A 15 4.84 15.81 0.39
N PHE A 16 4.71 16.90 -0.36
CA PHE A 16 3.68 17.92 -0.09
C PHE A 16 2.59 18.00 -1.17
N LEU A 17 2.80 17.38 -2.33
CA LEU A 17 1.86 17.32 -3.47
C LEU A 17 2.21 16.11 -4.37
N PRO A 18 1.25 15.56 -5.14
CA PRO A 18 1.57 14.58 -6.19
C PRO A 18 2.53 15.23 -7.22
N GLY A 19 3.75 14.71 -7.32
CA GLY A 19 4.78 15.20 -8.24
C GLY A 19 5.77 16.25 -7.70
N ILE A 20 5.58 16.77 -6.47
CA ILE A 20 6.54 17.67 -5.82
C ILE A 20 6.94 17.10 -4.44
N PRO A 21 8.17 16.59 -4.25
CA PRO A 21 9.29 16.52 -5.21
C PRO A 21 9.24 15.29 -6.14
N THR A 22 9.74 15.48 -7.38
CA THR A 22 9.87 14.48 -8.47
C THR A 22 10.83 13.31 -8.16
N VAL A 23 11.38 13.26 -6.95
CA VAL A 23 12.30 12.24 -6.43
C VAL A 23 11.55 10.94 -6.08
N ASP A 24 10.20 11.00 -5.99
CA ASP A 24 9.30 9.89 -5.62
C ASP A 24 9.12 8.81 -6.70
N GLN A 25 9.80 8.92 -7.85
CA GLN A 25 9.71 7.93 -8.95
C GLN A 25 10.94 7.03 -9.11
N THR A 26 11.99 7.22 -8.29
CA THR A 26 13.26 6.45 -8.40
C THR A 26 14.04 6.28 -7.09
N VAL A 27 13.56 6.81 -5.97
CA VAL A 27 14.23 6.74 -4.65
C VAL A 27 13.41 5.87 -3.70
N GLY A 28 14.10 4.98 -2.99
CA GLY A 28 13.50 4.10 -2.00
C GLY A 28 13.54 4.80 -0.65
N VAL A 29 12.44 4.78 0.08
CA VAL A 29 12.42 5.34 1.44
C VAL A 29 12.66 4.19 2.41
N ALA A 30 13.78 4.22 3.14
CA ALA A 30 14.07 3.28 4.22
C ALA A 30 13.87 3.98 5.58
N GLY A 31 12.61 4.23 5.94
CA GLY A 31 12.27 4.94 7.17
C GLY A 31 10.86 5.51 7.15
N VAL A 32 10.70 6.84 7.28
CA VAL A 32 9.38 7.48 7.40
C VAL A 32 9.12 8.39 6.20
N LYS A 33 8.01 8.12 5.51
CA LYS A 33 7.43 8.96 4.47
C LYS A 33 6.21 9.68 5.06
N ALA A 34 6.20 11.01 4.99
CA ALA A 34 5.06 11.83 5.37
C ALA A 34 4.50 12.53 4.11
N GLY A 35 3.26 12.23 3.73
CA GLY A 35 2.59 12.81 2.57
C GLY A 35 1.52 13.83 2.98
N LEU A 36 1.76 15.10 2.72
CA LEU A 36 0.75 16.15 2.76
C LEU A 36 0.24 16.39 1.34
N PRO A 37 -1.01 16.87 1.16
CA PRO A 37 -2.22 16.11 1.44
C PRO A 37 -2.35 14.81 0.62
N LEU A 38 -1.76 14.71 -0.57
CA LEU A 38 -1.82 13.55 -1.46
C LEU A 38 -0.40 13.21 -1.92
N SER A 39 0.00 11.95 -1.75
CA SER A 39 1.24 11.42 -2.32
C SER A 39 0.89 10.36 -3.35
N ASP A 40 1.37 10.51 -4.58
CA ASP A 40 1.25 9.47 -5.61
C ASP A 40 2.63 9.29 -6.23
N GLY A 41 3.25 8.14 -5.97
CA GLY A 41 4.63 7.88 -6.35
C GLY A 41 4.87 6.41 -6.66
N LYS A 42 5.66 6.13 -7.70
CA LYS A 42 6.20 4.78 -7.98
C LYS A 42 7.39 4.47 -7.07
N ALA A 43 7.34 4.89 -5.81
CA ALA A 43 8.39 4.66 -4.84
C ALA A 43 8.20 3.31 -4.15
N VAL A 44 9.33 2.74 -3.73
CA VAL A 44 9.35 1.62 -2.80
C VAL A 44 9.52 2.19 -1.40
N VAL A 45 8.53 1.97 -0.53
CA VAL A 45 8.60 2.41 0.87
C VAL A 45 8.92 1.21 1.74
N LEU A 46 10.04 1.26 2.44
CA LEU A 46 10.46 0.30 3.45
C LEU A 46 10.43 1.01 4.81
N GLY A 47 9.28 0.93 5.49
CA GLY A 47 9.03 1.63 6.75
C GLY A 47 7.60 2.14 6.86
N VAL A 48 7.42 3.37 7.38
CA VAL A 48 6.10 3.95 7.65
C VAL A 48 5.77 5.02 6.61
N ASP A 49 4.62 4.92 5.98
CA ASP A 49 4.04 5.93 5.08
C ASP A 49 2.78 6.50 5.72
N ALA A 50 2.83 7.76 6.14
CA ALA A 50 1.70 8.45 6.74
C ALA A 50 1.28 9.63 5.86
N SER A 51 0.05 9.61 5.34
CA SER A 51 -0.45 10.68 4.47
C SER A 51 -1.79 11.24 4.95
N PHE A 52 -2.01 12.54 4.78
CA PHE A 52 -3.20 13.18 5.36
C PHE A 52 -4.48 12.85 4.57
N PHE A 53 -4.46 12.82 3.24
CA PHE A 53 -5.65 12.57 2.41
C PHE A 53 -5.55 11.22 1.68
N GLY A 54 -4.46 10.96 0.96
CA GLY A 54 -4.25 9.63 0.35
C GLY A 54 -2.83 9.36 -0.10
N SER A 55 -2.47 8.07 -0.16
CA SER A 55 -1.15 7.61 -0.57
C SER A 55 -1.22 6.51 -1.63
N GLY A 56 -0.43 6.70 -2.69
CA GLY A 56 -0.18 5.78 -3.78
C GLY A 56 1.27 5.27 -3.77
N ALA A 57 1.45 3.96 -3.76
CA ALA A 57 2.78 3.36 -3.81
C ALA A 57 2.82 2.04 -4.60
N SER A 58 3.84 1.85 -5.44
CA SER A 58 3.99 0.56 -6.16
C SER A 58 4.35 -0.58 -5.21
N ARG A 59 5.25 -0.35 -4.24
CA ARG A 59 5.64 -1.39 -3.29
C ARG A 59 5.86 -0.82 -1.90
N VAL A 60 5.26 -1.47 -0.91
CA VAL A 60 5.31 -1.02 0.48
C VAL A 60 5.65 -2.21 1.36
N ALA A 61 6.71 -2.07 2.15
CA ALA A 61 7.14 -3.01 3.15
C ALA A 61 7.18 -2.29 4.51
N GLY A 62 6.12 -2.40 5.30
CA GLY A 62 5.96 -1.72 6.57
C GLY A 62 4.52 -1.28 6.82
N ALA A 63 4.27 -0.05 7.26
CA ALA A 63 2.94 0.44 7.62
C ALA A 63 2.53 1.64 6.77
N GLN A 64 1.38 1.60 6.09
CA GLN A 64 0.77 2.78 5.46
C GLN A 64 -0.45 3.21 6.25
N ILE A 65 -0.57 4.51 6.48
CA ILE A 65 -1.65 5.12 7.24
C ILE A 65 -2.14 6.34 6.46
N SER A 66 -3.43 6.39 6.18
CA SER A 66 -4.04 7.60 5.60
C SER A 66 -5.44 7.86 6.13
N SER A 67 -5.88 9.11 6.07
CA SER A 67 -7.22 9.45 6.58
C SER A 67 -8.35 9.21 5.57
N ALA A 68 -8.09 9.14 4.26
CA ALA A 68 -9.14 8.87 3.27
C ALA A 68 -8.92 7.55 2.51
N ALA A 69 -7.84 7.42 1.74
CA ALA A 69 -7.61 6.22 0.93
C ALA A 69 -6.13 5.91 0.66
N THR A 70 -5.80 4.61 0.61
CA THR A 70 -4.50 4.12 0.12
C THR A 70 -4.66 3.19 -1.06
N TRP A 71 -3.78 3.31 -2.06
CA TRP A 71 -3.67 2.37 -3.17
C TRP A 71 -2.23 1.87 -3.33
N ALA A 72 -2.06 0.57 -3.47
CA ALA A 72 -0.74 -0.01 -3.71
C ALA A 72 -0.75 -1.28 -4.56
N GLU A 73 0.29 -1.53 -5.35
CA GLU A 73 0.37 -2.78 -6.12
C GLU A 73 0.80 -3.95 -5.21
N ARG A 74 1.84 -3.74 -4.39
CA ARG A 74 2.32 -4.77 -3.45
C ARG A 74 2.52 -4.20 -2.06
N VAL A 75 1.82 -4.78 -1.11
CA VAL A 75 1.88 -4.41 0.30
C VAL A 75 2.40 -5.59 1.09
N LYS A 76 3.39 -5.34 1.95
CA LYS A 76 3.92 -6.28 2.93
C LYS A 76 3.91 -5.60 4.28
N GLY A 77 2.88 -5.84 5.09
CA GLY A 77 2.75 -5.23 6.41
C GLY A 77 1.34 -4.70 6.68
N LEU A 78 1.22 -3.45 7.12
CA LEU A 78 -0.04 -2.88 7.61
C LEU A 78 -0.54 -1.77 6.68
N GLN A 79 -1.83 -1.75 6.37
CA GLN A 79 -2.52 -0.62 5.74
C GLN A 79 -3.70 -0.21 6.60
N LEU A 80 -3.74 1.07 6.99
CA LEU A 80 -4.81 1.68 7.79
C LEU A 80 -5.39 2.87 7.02
N ALA A 81 -6.59 2.72 6.48
CA ALA A 81 -7.34 3.82 5.86
C ALA A 81 -8.81 3.45 5.75
N PRO A 82 -9.76 4.41 5.69
CA PRO A 82 -11.16 4.09 5.44
C PRO A 82 -11.37 3.30 4.14
N VAL A 83 -10.59 3.58 3.11
CA VAL A 83 -10.56 2.82 1.86
C VAL A 83 -9.15 2.31 1.59
N THR A 84 -8.97 0.99 1.54
CA THR A 84 -7.69 0.37 1.16
C THR A 84 -7.86 -0.42 -0.13
N VAL A 85 -6.92 -0.23 -1.06
CA VAL A 85 -6.87 -0.97 -2.32
C VAL A 85 -5.47 -1.51 -2.53
N ALA A 86 -5.36 -2.81 -2.71
CA ALA A 86 -4.10 -3.48 -2.99
C ALA A 86 -4.23 -4.51 -4.12
N ASP A 87 -3.23 -4.65 -4.98
CA ASP A 87 -3.22 -5.81 -5.89
C ASP A 87 -2.81 -7.08 -5.11
N ARG A 88 -1.67 -7.03 -4.43
CA ARG A 88 -1.24 -8.09 -3.49
C ARG A 88 -0.96 -7.53 -2.11
N CYS A 89 -1.51 -8.13 -1.06
CA CYS A 89 -1.28 -7.72 0.32
C CYS A 89 -0.81 -8.87 1.23
N ASP A 90 0.50 -9.04 1.36
CA ASP A 90 1.07 -9.94 2.37
C ASP A 90 1.04 -9.26 3.75
N GLY A 91 -0.15 -9.10 4.34
CA GLY A 91 -0.31 -8.36 5.59
C GLY A 91 -1.75 -8.04 5.99
N LEU A 92 -1.91 -7.02 6.84
CA LEU A 92 -3.19 -6.57 7.42
C LEU A 92 -3.68 -5.28 6.75
N GLN A 93 -4.90 -5.29 6.27
CA GLN A 93 -5.66 -4.12 5.83
C GLN A 93 -6.78 -3.85 6.83
N PHE A 94 -6.86 -2.62 7.33
CA PHE A 94 -7.90 -2.19 8.23
C PHE A 94 -8.56 -0.92 7.68
N GLY A 95 -9.87 -0.98 7.50
CA GLY A 95 -10.63 0.08 6.84
C GLY A 95 -12.12 -0.18 6.85
N VAL A 96 -12.90 0.75 6.30
CA VAL A 96 -14.34 0.53 6.08
C VAL A 96 -14.52 -0.34 4.84
N VAL A 97 -13.78 -0.04 3.78
CA VAL A 97 -13.78 -0.77 2.52
C VAL A 97 -12.36 -1.22 2.22
N ASN A 98 -12.15 -2.54 2.15
CA ASN A 98 -10.87 -3.14 1.82
C ASN A 98 -11.01 -3.94 0.53
N VAL A 99 -10.07 -3.76 -0.40
CA VAL A 99 -10.07 -4.42 -1.71
C VAL A 99 -8.68 -4.98 -1.97
N ALA A 100 -8.59 -6.29 -2.18
CA ALA A 100 -7.37 -6.95 -2.65
C ALA A 100 -7.64 -7.83 -3.86
N LYS A 101 -6.66 -8.02 -4.75
CA LYS A 101 -6.75 -9.12 -5.73
C LYS A 101 -6.34 -10.44 -5.10
N THR A 102 -5.20 -10.48 -4.43
CA THR A 102 -4.63 -11.73 -3.90
C THR A 102 -3.94 -11.54 -2.56
N GLY A 103 -4.14 -12.46 -1.63
CA GLY A 103 -3.48 -12.45 -0.31
C GLY A 103 -3.83 -11.22 0.53
N ALA A 104 -4.53 -11.37 1.65
CA ALA A 104 -4.74 -10.32 2.63
C ALA A 104 -5.40 -10.86 3.90
N VAL A 105 -5.06 -10.25 5.04
CA VAL A 105 -5.92 -10.20 6.23
C VAL A 105 -6.64 -8.87 6.15
N GLN A 106 -7.94 -8.85 5.91
CA GLN A 106 -8.74 -7.62 5.84
C GLN A 106 -9.72 -7.58 6.99
N ILE A 107 -9.79 -6.44 7.68
CA ILE A 107 -10.75 -6.17 8.74
C ILE A 107 -11.46 -4.88 8.39
N GLY A 108 -12.77 -4.96 8.24
CA GLY A 108 -13.57 -3.83 7.77
C GLY A 108 -15.01 -4.16 7.51
N LEU A 109 -15.82 -3.14 7.26
CA LEU A 109 -17.26 -3.34 7.00
C LEU A 109 -17.47 -4.11 5.70
N VAL A 110 -16.70 -3.79 4.66
CA VAL A 110 -16.74 -4.46 3.35
C VAL A 110 -15.33 -4.89 2.99
N ASN A 111 -15.13 -6.20 2.81
CA ASN A 111 -13.85 -6.78 2.43
C ASN A 111 -14.02 -7.55 1.14
N TYR A 112 -13.19 -7.26 0.15
CA TYR A 112 -13.18 -7.93 -1.13
C TYR A 112 -11.80 -8.51 -1.46
N ILE A 113 -11.74 -9.79 -1.79
CA ILE A 113 -10.53 -10.49 -2.24
C ILE A 113 -10.85 -11.29 -3.50
N ALA A 114 -10.37 -10.86 -4.66
CA ALA A 114 -10.74 -11.48 -5.94
C ALA A 114 -10.40 -12.99 -6.01
N ASP A 115 -9.23 -13.39 -5.51
CA ASP A 115 -8.75 -14.78 -5.54
C ASP A 115 -9.29 -15.64 -4.38
N SER A 116 -10.05 -15.07 -3.44
CA SER A 116 -10.58 -15.83 -2.31
C SER A 116 -11.76 -16.72 -2.74
N PRO A 117 -11.91 -17.94 -2.18
CA PRO A 117 -13.12 -18.75 -2.33
C PRO A 117 -14.40 -18.00 -1.93
N LEU A 118 -14.27 -17.03 -1.03
CA LEU A 118 -15.30 -16.08 -0.64
C LEU A 118 -14.84 -14.67 -1.01
N PRO A 119 -15.21 -14.19 -2.22
CA PRO A 119 -14.69 -12.93 -2.72
C PRO A 119 -15.13 -11.73 -1.91
N TRP A 120 -16.30 -11.78 -1.28
CA TRP A 120 -16.83 -10.70 -0.44
C TRP A 120 -17.15 -11.21 0.96
N MET A 121 -16.76 -10.46 1.98
CA MET A 121 -17.09 -10.75 3.38
C MET A 121 -17.24 -9.45 4.18
N ILE A 122 -18.06 -9.52 5.23
CA ILE A 122 -18.29 -8.41 6.17
C ILE A 122 -17.46 -8.67 7.43
N LEU A 123 -16.98 -7.60 8.06
CA LEU A 123 -16.16 -7.56 9.29
C LEU A 123 -14.73 -8.09 9.15
N CYS A 124 -14.54 -9.30 8.60
CA CYS A 124 -13.24 -9.93 8.48
C CYS A 124 -13.17 -10.81 7.23
N ASN A 125 -12.09 -10.71 6.46
CA ASN A 125 -11.77 -11.64 5.37
C ASN A 125 -10.30 -12.01 5.46
N VAL A 126 -9.98 -13.30 5.48
CA VAL A 126 -8.60 -13.78 5.57
C VAL A 126 -8.38 -14.77 4.45
N TYR A 127 -7.46 -14.43 3.56
CA TYR A 127 -7.06 -15.31 2.48
C TYR A 127 -5.56 -15.22 2.28
N PHE A 128 -4.89 -16.36 2.36
CA PHE A 128 -3.47 -16.50 2.05
C PHE A 128 -3.35 -17.29 0.75
N GLY A 129 -3.55 -16.63 -0.37
CA GLY A 129 -3.33 -17.20 -1.69
C GLY A 129 -1.84 -17.53 -1.89
N SER A 130 -1.55 -18.78 -2.26
CA SER A 130 -0.18 -19.24 -2.49
C SER A 130 0.47 -18.53 -3.68
N LYS A 131 1.78 -18.41 -3.62
CA LYS A 131 2.62 -17.55 -4.46
C LYS A 131 2.40 -17.80 -5.95
N GLU A 132 2.08 -16.73 -6.69
CA GLU A 132 2.63 -16.60 -8.05
C GLU A 132 4.16 -16.54 -7.93
N ALA A 133 4.78 -17.71 -8.03
CA ALA A 133 6.13 -17.86 -8.50
C ALA A 133 6.10 -17.67 -10.03
N GLY A 134 6.82 -16.68 -10.54
CA GLY A 134 7.19 -16.60 -11.95
C GLY A 134 6.31 -15.72 -12.81
N LYS A 135 6.70 -14.44 -12.95
CA LYS A 135 7.33 -13.97 -14.19
C LYS A 135 8.16 -12.71 -13.95
#